data_AF-A0A534C6M7-F1
#
_entry.id   AF-A0A534C6M7-F1
#
_cell.length_a   1.000
_cell.length_b   1.000
_cell.length_c   1.000
_cell.angle_alpha   90.00
_cell.angle_beta   90.00
_cell.angle_gamma   90.00
#
_symmetry.space_group_name_H-M   'P 1'
#
loop_
_entity.id
_entity.type
_entity.pdbx_description
1 polymer ?
#
loop_
_entity_poly.entity_id
_entity_poly.type
_entity_poly.pdbx_seq_one_letter_code
_entity_poly.pdbx_strand_id
1 'polypeptide(L)'
;MTRINIGIDNNGVVCSPNGGHFRGGEGAQIVWESPHNPFTLHFALVSGKGHPSWPFKGSPQPVFQRTKPFEGTLAECQDENHPPAYKYTVVVDGYVPLDPIIIVDK
;
A
#
# COMPACT_ATOMS: atom_id res chain seq x y z
N MET A 1 5.94 10.80 7.86
CA MET A 1 5.59 9.37 7.96
C MET A 1 4.09 9.25 8.11
N THR A 2 3.45 8.51 7.21
CA THR A 2 2.01 8.27 7.21
C THR A 2 1.71 6.85 7.66
N ARG A 3 0.66 6.67 8.45
CA ARG A 3 0.28 5.37 9.01
C ARG A 3 -1.11 4.97 8.51
N ILE A 4 -1.21 3.75 8.00
CA ILE A 4 -2.45 3.10 7.59
C ILE A 4 -2.73 2.00 8.61
N ASN A 5 -3.75 2.22 9.45
CA ASN A 5 -4.21 1.24 10.41
C ASN A 5 -5.21 0.30 9.72
N ILE A 6 -4.93 -1.00 9.82
CA ILE A 6 -5.77 -2.08 9.32
C ILE A 6 -6.59 -2.61 10.48
N GLY A 7 -7.91 -2.60 10.33
CA GLY A 7 -8.87 -3.14 11.27
C GLY A 7 -9.84 -4.09 10.58
N ILE A 8 -10.75 -4.65 11.37
CA ILE A 8 -11.87 -5.46 10.89
C ILE A 8 -13.14 -4.78 11.37
N ASP A 9 -14.09 -4.57 10.45
CA ASP A 9 -15.44 -4.13 10.77
C ASP A 9 -16.46 -4.92 9.94
N ASN A 10 -17.54 -5.39 10.57
CA ASN A 10 -18.63 -6.13 9.91
C ASN A 10 -18.16 -7.22 8.92
N ASN A 11 -17.19 -8.02 9.34
CA ASN A 11 -16.57 -9.11 8.54
C ASN A 11 -15.71 -8.67 7.33
N GLY A 12 -15.47 -7.37 7.17
CA GLY A 12 -14.60 -6.79 6.15
C GLY A 12 -13.32 -6.19 6.74
N VAL A 13 -12.27 -6.19 5.94
CA VAL A 13 -11.06 -5.41 6.23
C VAL A 13 -11.39 -3.92 6.04
N VAL A 14 -11.02 -3.10 7.03
CA VAL A 14 -11.11 -1.64 6.95
C VAL A 14 -9.74 -1.02 7.15
N CYS A 15 -9.47 0.09 6.45
CA CYS A 15 -8.22 0.83 6.58
C CYS A 15 -8.50 2.30 6.93
N SER A 16 -7.67 2.88 7.79
CA SER A 16 -7.73 4.30 8.15
C SER A 16 -6.33 4.92 8.17
N PRO A 17 -6.16 6.22 7.84
CA PRO A 17 -7.19 7.15 7.39
C PRO A 17 -7.63 6.85 5.94
N ASN A 18 -8.68 7.54 5.48
CA ASN A 18 -9.12 7.59 4.08
C ASN A 18 -9.30 6.22 3.40
N GLY A 19 -9.83 5.21 4.10
CA GLY A 19 -9.99 3.88 3.51
C GLY A 19 -8.67 3.18 3.14
N GLY A 20 -7.53 3.67 3.64
CA GLY A 20 -6.20 3.22 3.22
C GLY A 20 -5.65 3.92 1.98
N HIS A 21 -6.43 4.77 1.32
CA HIS A 21 -5.90 5.54 0.19
C HIS A 21 -4.77 6.46 0.65
N PHE A 22 -3.70 6.49 -0.14
CA PHE A 22 -2.57 7.36 0.11
C PHE A 22 -2.17 8.11 -1.16
N ARG A 23 -1.79 9.36 -0.97
CA ARG A 23 -1.23 10.20 -2.02
C ARG A 23 -0.04 10.96 -1.42
N GLY A 24 1.14 10.85 -2.02
CA GLY A 24 2.34 11.49 -1.48
C GLY A 24 3.54 11.45 -2.41
N GLY A 25 4.51 12.32 -2.14
CA GLY A 25 5.70 12.53 -2.96
C GLY A 25 6.75 11.42 -2.88
N GLU A 26 7.83 11.58 -3.67
CA GLU A 26 8.99 10.70 -3.56
C GLU A 26 9.52 10.67 -2.13
N GLY A 27 9.89 9.48 -1.65
CA GLY A 27 10.52 9.33 -0.33
C GLY A 27 9.53 9.45 0.83
N ALA A 28 8.24 9.66 0.54
CA ALA A 28 7.21 9.54 1.55
C ALA A 28 7.22 8.13 2.14
N GLN A 29 7.28 8.07 3.46
CA GLN A 29 7.24 6.83 4.21
C GLN A 29 5.82 6.50 4.61
N ILE A 30 5.41 5.27 4.35
CA ILE A 30 4.10 4.74 4.67
C ILE A 30 4.28 3.46 5.50
N VAL A 31 3.51 3.34 6.58
CA VAL A 31 3.50 2.16 7.42
C VAL A 31 2.10 1.61 7.51
N TRP A 32 1.96 0.32 7.24
CA TRP A 32 0.75 -0.44 7.49
C TRP A 32 0.91 -1.21 8.79
N GLU A 33 -0.07 -1.09 9.67
CA GLU A 33 -0.07 -1.80 10.94
C GLU A 33 -1.46 -2.29 11.31
N SER A 34 -1.48 -3.39 12.07
CA SER A 34 -2.70 -3.98 12.59
C SER A 34 -2.38 -4.46 14.01
N PRO A 35 -3.04 -3.91 15.05
CA PRO A 35 -2.73 -4.28 16.43
C PRO A 35 -3.03 -5.74 16.74
N HIS A 36 -4.03 -6.32 16.08
CA HIS A 36 -4.60 -7.61 16.45
C HIS A 36 -4.42 -8.69 15.37
N ASN A 37 -4.43 -8.31 14.10
CA ASN A 37 -4.52 -9.27 13.00
C ASN A 37 -3.29 -9.20 12.09
N PRO A 38 -2.57 -10.32 11.85
CA PRO A 38 -1.58 -10.34 10.80
C PRO A 38 -2.26 -10.07 9.44
N PHE A 39 -1.55 -9.40 8.54
CA PHE A 39 -2.07 -9.09 7.21
C PHE A 39 -1.01 -9.32 6.14
N THR A 40 -1.50 -9.40 4.90
CA THR A 40 -0.68 -9.47 3.69
C THR A 40 -1.04 -8.30 2.79
N LEU A 41 -0.03 -7.74 2.10
CA LEU A 41 -0.20 -6.69 1.11
C LEU A 41 0.21 -7.19 -0.28
N HIS A 42 -0.64 -6.95 -1.26
CA HIS A 42 -0.35 -7.21 -2.67
C HIS A 42 -0.36 -5.89 -3.43
N PHE A 43 0.68 -5.57 -4.19
CA PHE A 43 0.77 -4.31 -4.95
C PHE A 43 0.73 -4.58 -6.45
N ALA A 44 0.04 -3.70 -7.19
CA ALA A 44 -0.02 -3.73 -8.64
C ALA A 44 -0.06 -2.30 -9.20
N LEU A 45 0.69 -2.06 -10.27
CA LEU A 45 0.63 -0.81 -11.03
C LEU A 45 -0.67 -0.75 -11.83
N VAL A 46 -1.36 0.38 -11.74
CA VAL A 46 -2.63 0.68 -12.43
C VAL A 46 -2.41 1.71 -13.54
N SER A 47 -1.57 2.72 -13.30
CA SER A 47 -1.20 3.76 -14.26
C SER A 47 0.26 4.19 -14.06
N GLY A 48 0.87 4.83 -15.05
CA GLY A 48 2.30 5.20 -15.04
C GLY A 48 3.13 4.26 -15.90
N LYS A 49 2.89 4.27 -17.22
CA LYS A 49 3.59 3.39 -18.17
C LYS A 49 5.11 3.62 -18.08
N GLY A 50 5.87 2.53 -17.94
CA GLY A 50 7.33 2.61 -17.78
C GLY A 50 7.81 2.58 -16.32
N HIS A 51 6.90 2.74 -15.35
CA HIS A 51 7.24 2.59 -13.94
C HIS A 51 7.25 1.11 -13.50
N PRO A 52 8.06 0.74 -12.48
CA PRO A 52 8.00 -0.59 -11.88
C PRO A 52 6.63 -0.88 -11.30
N SER A 53 6.26 -2.17 -11.25
CA SER A 53 5.03 -2.62 -10.58
C SER A 53 5.07 -2.47 -9.06
N TRP A 54 6.27 -2.32 -8.50
CA TRP A 54 6.53 -2.13 -7.09
C TRP A 54 6.70 -0.64 -6.77
N PRO A 55 5.91 -0.09 -5.83
CA PRO A 55 5.91 1.35 -5.56
C PRO A 55 7.03 1.84 -4.63
N PHE A 56 7.81 0.95 -4.02
CA PHE A 56 8.75 1.32 -2.95
C PHE A 56 10.21 1.21 -3.37
N LYS A 57 11.09 1.94 -2.67
CA LYS A 57 12.54 1.81 -2.78
C LYS A 57 12.96 0.39 -2.36
N GLY A 58 13.91 -0.19 -3.09
CA GLY A 58 14.40 -1.55 -2.87
C GLY A 58 13.62 -2.63 -3.62
N SER A 59 14.03 -3.89 -3.44
CA SER A 59 13.38 -5.03 -4.10
C SER A 59 12.02 -5.34 -3.47
N PRO A 60 11.06 -5.85 -4.25
CA PRO A 60 9.80 -6.36 -3.72
C PRO A 60 10.07 -7.38 -2.61
N GLN A 61 9.41 -7.20 -1.47
CA GLN A 61 9.45 -8.22 -0.43
C GLN A 61 8.57 -9.41 -0.83
N PRO A 62 8.89 -10.64 -0.37
CA PRO A 62 8.06 -11.80 -0.65
C PRO A 62 6.62 -11.54 -0.24
N VAL A 63 5.72 -11.61 -1.21
CA VAL A 63 4.29 -11.25 -1.15
C VAL A 63 3.48 -12.07 -0.12
N PHE A 64 4.11 -13.05 0.55
CA PHE A 64 3.47 -14.01 1.44
C PHE A 64 3.85 -13.86 2.92
N GLN A 65 4.63 -12.84 3.28
CA GLN A 65 4.96 -12.64 4.69
C GLN A 65 3.80 -11.92 5.40
N ARG A 66 3.10 -12.67 6.25
CA ARG A 66 2.24 -12.09 7.29
C ARG A 66 3.08 -11.16 8.13
N THR A 67 2.75 -9.88 8.10
CA THR A 67 3.51 -8.84 8.79
C THR A 67 2.67 -8.14 9.85
N LYS A 68 3.33 -7.44 10.78
CA LYS A 68 2.69 -6.74 11.91
C LYS A 68 3.29 -5.35 12.18
N PRO A 69 4.34 -4.93 11.47
CA PRO A 69 4.11 -3.83 10.51
C PRO A 69 4.84 -4.01 9.16
N PHE A 70 4.27 -3.46 8.09
CA PHE A 70 4.96 -3.29 6.80
C PHE A 70 5.32 -1.82 6.61
N GLU A 71 6.56 -1.56 6.25
CA GLU A 71 7.05 -0.20 6.01
C GLU A 71 7.56 -0.09 4.58
N GLY A 72 7.10 0.94 3.88
CA GLY A 72 7.49 1.26 2.51
C GLY A 72 7.90 2.72 2.39
N THR A 73 8.97 2.98 1.64
CA THR A 73 9.34 4.34 1.23
C THR A 73 9.09 4.47 -0.26
N LEU A 74 8.27 5.43 -0.70
CA LEU A 74 7.92 5.58 -2.11
C LEU A 74 9.16 5.81 -2.99
N ALA A 75 9.21 5.08 -4.10
CA ALA A 75 10.22 5.23 -5.13
C ALA A 75 10.02 6.54 -5.92
N GLU A 76 11.04 6.89 -6.70
CA GLU A 76 11.04 8.11 -7.53
C GLU A 76 9.97 8.04 -8.64
N CYS A 77 9.31 9.17 -8.87
CA CYS A 77 8.39 9.35 -9.98
C CYS A 77 9.18 9.76 -11.25
N GLN A 78 9.39 8.81 -12.16
CA GLN A 78 10.16 9.01 -13.40
C GLN A 78 9.44 9.83 -14.49
N ASP A 79 8.10 9.77 -14.60
CA ASP A 79 7.32 10.57 -15.55
C ASP A 79 6.37 11.53 -14.81
N GLU A 80 6.70 12.82 -14.83
CA GLU A 80 5.96 13.88 -14.14
C GLU A 80 4.56 14.13 -14.71
N ASN A 81 4.36 13.87 -16.01
CA ASN A 81 3.07 14.12 -16.66
C ASN A 81 2.09 12.96 -16.44
N HIS A 82 2.60 11.80 -16.03
CA HIS A 82 1.82 10.59 -15.81
C HIS A 82 2.24 9.90 -14.51
N PRO A 83 1.93 10.50 -13.34
CA PRO A 83 2.32 9.94 -12.05
C PRO A 83 1.80 8.50 -11.90
N PRO A 84 2.61 7.59 -11.34
CA PRO A 84 2.21 6.21 -11.22
C PRO A 84 1.15 6.08 -10.11
N ALA A 85 0.13 5.29 -10.40
CA ALA A 85 -0.86 4.88 -9.41
C ALA A 85 -0.76 3.38 -9.21
N TYR A 86 -0.81 2.96 -7.96
CA TYR A 86 -0.70 1.58 -7.54
C TYR A 86 -1.95 1.21 -6.78
N LYS A 87 -2.58 0.11 -7.16
CA LYS A 87 -3.57 -0.54 -6.33
C LYS A 87 -2.85 -1.47 -5.38
N TYR A 88 -3.34 -1.58 -4.16
CA TYR A 88 -2.88 -2.61 -3.26
C TYR A 88 -4.04 -3.31 -2.56
N THR A 89 -3.90 -4.61 -2.32
CA THR A 89 -4.91 -5.41 -1.63
C THR A 89 -4.42 -5.75 -0.24
N VAL A 90 -5.24 -5.45 0.76
CA VAL A 90 -5.06 -5.85 2.16
C VAL A 90 -5.85 -7.12 2.40
N VAL A 91 -5.14 -8.19 2.74
CA VAL A 91 -5.73 -9.48 3.07
C VAL A 91 -5.51 -9.77 4.56
N VAL A 92 -6.60 -10.05 5.26
CA VAL A 92 -6.59 -10.63 6.60
C VAL A 92 -7.37 -11.93 6.54
N ASP A 93 -6.76 -13.03 6.97
CA ASP A 93 -7.35 -14.37 6.83
C ASP A 93 -8.74 -14.45 7.47
N GLY A 94 -9.71 -14.97 6.72
CA GLY A 94 -11.09 -15.13 7.17
C GLY A 94 -11.99 -13.92 6.94
N TYR A 95 -11.47 -12.82 6.38
CA TYR A 95 -12.23 -11.58 6.16
C TYR A 95 -12.24 -11.15 4.70
N VAL A 96 -13.26 -10.39 4.32
CA VAL A 96 -13.35 -9.82 2.97
C VAL A 96 -12.19 -8.83 2.76
N PRO A 97 -11.33 -9.01 1.73
CA PRO A 97 -10.20 -8.12 1.47
C PRO A 97 -10.65 -6.69 1.13
N LEU A 98 -9.73 -5.74 1.32
CA LEU A 98 -9.90 -4.35 0.91
C LEU A 98 -8.82 -3.98 -0.11
N ASP A 99 -9.14 -3.10 -1.06
CA ASP A 99 -8.29 -2.84 -2.22
C ASP A 99 -7.99 -1.34 -2.50
N PRO A 100 -7.30 -0.63 -1.59
CA PRO A 100 -7.07 0.81 -1.72
C PRO A 100 -6.02 1.16 -2.80
N ILE A 101 -5.80 2.47 -2.97
CA ILE A 101 -4.94 3.04 -4.03
C ILE A 101 -3.87 3.95 -3.40
N ILE A 102 -2.65 3.84 -3.91
CA ILE A 102 -1.52 4.74 -3.68
C ILE A 102 -1.26 5.55 -4.96
N ILE A 103 -1.16 6.86 -4.85
CA ILE A 103 -0.71 7.75 -5.93
C ILE A 103 0.61 8.37 -5.50
N VAL A 104 1.64 8.24 -6.34
CA VAL A 104 2.94 8.86 -6.07
C VAL A 104 3.01 10.20 -6.80
N ASP A 105 3.02 11.28 -6.03
CA ASP A 105 3.24 12.64 -6.54
C ASP A 105 4.74 13.01 -6.52
N LYS A 106 5.04 14.28 -6.79
CA LYS A 106 6.35 14.90 -6.55
C LYS A 106 6.67 15.00 -5.07
#